data_AF-A0A955C5L3-F1
#
_entry.id   AF-A0A955C5L3-F1
#
_cell.length_a   1.000
_cell.length_b   1.000
_cell.length_c   1.000
_cell.angle_alpha   90.00
_cell.angle_beta   90.00
_cell.angle_gamma   90.00
#
_symmetry.space_group_name_H-M   'P 1'
#
loop_
_entity.id
_entity.type
_entity.pdbx_description
1 polymer ?
#
loop_
_entity_poly.entity_id
_entity_poly.type
_entity_poly.pdbx_seq_one_letter_code
_entity_poly.pdbx_strand_id
1 'polypeptide(L)'
;MSREQNFQNVAWFRDLHTRGLLEMDPPYQRNSVWNRRYREDFVDTVLLGYPSPAIFLFESFTDDETATYAVVDGKQRLTTILEFVDNGFSIGQNSPLENLRGLNYDSLPIEKKKEVLRYRFSVEYLPSDNETEINNIFDRLNRNVKKLTPQELRHAKYDGKF
;
A
#
# COMPACT_ATOMS: atom_id res chain seq x y z
N MET A 1 -20.70 -9.91 -13.54
CA MET A 1 -19.23 -10.01 -13.52
C MET A 1 -18.80 -10.36 -12.11
N SER A 2 -18.18 -11.52 -11.91
CA SER A 2 -17.55 -11.86 -10.63
C SER A 2 -16.32 -10.98 -10.45
N ARG A 3 -16.23 -10.27 -9.32
CA ARG A 3 -14.99 -9.56 -8.96
C ARG A 3 -14.01 -10.62 -8.50
N GLU A 4 -13.08 -11.01 -9.37
CA GLU A 4 -11.97 -11.89 -8.97
C GLU A 4 -10.97 -11.11 -8.13
N GLN A 5 -10.53 -11.71 -7.03
CA GLN A 5 -9.55 -11.09 -6.15
C GLN A 5 -8.16 -11.25 -6.76
N ASN A 6 -7.63 -10.16 -7.29
CA ASN A 6 -6.31 -10.13 -7.90
C ASN A 6 -5.24 -9.88 -6.83
N PHE A 7 -4.03 -10.39 -7.05
CA PHE A 7 -2.89 -10.13 -6.17
C PHE A 7 -1.71 -9.65 -7.00
N GLN A 8 -1.11 -8.54 -6.58
CA GLN A 8 0.14 -8.05 -7.15
C GLN A 8 1.18 -7.90 -6.05
N ASN A 9 2.43 -8.21 -6.35
CA ASN A 9 3.52 -8.10 -5.39
C ASN A 9 4.26 -6.77 -5.48
N VAL A 10 5.06 -6.45 -4.47
CA VAL A 10 5.88 -5.22 -4.45
C VAL A 10 6.78 -5.12 -5.68
N ALA A 11 7.34 -6.23 -6.17
CA ALA A 11 8.17 -6.22 -7.38
C ALA A 11 7.41 -5.74 -8.63
N TRP A 12 6.15 -6.13 -8.79
CA TRP A 12 5.29 -5.70 -9.89
C TRP A 12 5.00 -4.19 -9.82
N PHE A 13 4.63 -3.69 -8.64
CA PHE A 13 4.43 -2.25 -8.44
C PHE A 13 5.72 -1.45 -8.69
N ARG A 14 6.87 -1.97 -8.27
CA ARG A 14 8.17 -1.34 -8.50
C ARG A 14 8.51 -1.27 -9.99
N ASP A 15 8.28 -2.34 -10.76
CA ASP A 15 8.51 -2.34 -12.21
C ASP A 15 7.69 -1.26 -12.90
N LEU A 16 6.38 -1.23 -12.63
CA LEU A 16 5.49 -0.23 -13.22
C LEU A 16 5.88 1.20 -12.83
N HIS A 17 6.19 1.44 -11.55
CA HIS A 17 6.63 2.75 -11.08
C HIS A 17 7.93 3.19 -11.77
N THR A 18 8.90 2.29 -11.89
CA THR A 18 10.19 2.57 -12.55
C THR A 18 10.01 2.88 -14.04
N ARG A 19 9.02 2.25 -14.68
CA ARG A 19 8.68 2.45 -16.10
C ARG A 19 7.74 3.63 -16.35
N GLY A 20 7.28 4.32 -15.31
CA GLY A 20 6.31 5.41 -15.44
C GLY A 20 4.89 4.95 -15.83
N LEU A 21 4.56 3.68 -15.61
CA LEU A 21 3.24 3.09 -15.90
C LEU A 21 2.31 3.04 -14.69
N LEU A 22 2.78 3.50 -13.53
CA LEU A 22 2.01 3.60 -12.29
C LEU A 22 1.84 5.08 -11.89
N GLU A 23 0.66 5.62 -12.09
CA GLU A 23 0.28 6.97 -11.69
C GLU A 23 -0.08 7.01 -10.19
N MET A 24 0.72 7.75 -9.42
CA MET A 24 0.63 7.82 -7.96
C MET A 24 -0.08 9.10 -7.47
N ASP A 25 -0.27 10.09 -8.34
CA ASP A 25 -0.78 11.41 -8.00
C ASP A 25 -1.97 11.83 -8.89
N PRO A 26 -3.08 11.07 -8.93
CA PRO A 26 -4.22 11.48 -9.73
C PRO A 26 -4.86 12.77 -9.17
N PRO A 27 -5.41 13.64 -10.04
CA PRO A 27 -5.86 15.00 -9.69
C PRO A 27 -6.97 15.06 -8.63
N TYR A 28 -7.69 13.96 -8.42
CA TYR A 28 -8.81 13.84 -7.49
C TYR A 28 -8.43 13.46 -6.04
N GLN A 29 -7.16 13.19 -5.74
CA GLN A 29 -6.75 12.79 -4.39
C GLN A 29 -6.47 13.96 -3.43
N ARG A 30 -6.83 13.75 -2.15
CA ARG A 30 -6.47 14.67 -1.06
C ARG A 30 -4.99 14.50 -0.66
N ASN A 31 -4.30 15.62 -0.44
CA ASN A 31 -2.94 15.67 0.10
C ASN A 31 -2.90 15.24 1.57
N SER A 32 -3.00 13.94 1.84
CA SER A 32 -2.74 13.36 3.15
C SER A 32 -1.45 12.56 3.10
N VAL A 33 -0.45 12.99 3.86
CA VAL A 33 0.88 12.39 3.89
C VAL A 33 1.05 11.64 5.21
N TRP A 34 1.48 10.37 5.15
CA TRP A 34 1.85 9.63 6.35
C TRP A 34 3.05 10.26 7.03
N ASN A 35 2.96 10.44 8.35
CA ASN A 35 4.14 10.80 9.13
C ASN A 35 5.14 9.64 9.14
N ARG A 36 6.38 9.94 9.54
CA ARG A 36 7.47 8.96 9.61
C ARG A 36 7.11 7.70 10.40
N ARG A 37 6.38 7.84 11.52
CA ARG A 37 6.01 6.71 12.36
C ARG A 37 5.08 5.74 11.64
N TYR A 38 4.05 6.24 10.96
CA TYR A 38 3.16 5.38 10.16
C TYR A 38 3.89 4.64 9.05
N ARG A 39 4.88 5.29 8.43
CA ARG A 39 5.73 4.64 7.42
C ARG A 39 6.56 3.51 8.00
N GLU A 40 7.19 3.74 9.15
CA GLU A 40 7.97 2.72 9.88
C GLU A 40 7.08 1.53 10.30
N ASP A 41 5.92 1.80 10.90
CA ASP A 41 4.95 0.76 11.30
C ASP A 41 4.45 -0.08 10.10
N PHE A 42 4.33 0.54 8.93
CA PHE A 42 3.93 -0.17 7.72
C PHE A 42 5.06 -1.03 7.14
N VAL A 43 6.31 -0.58 7.19
CA VAL A 43 7.46 -1.43 6.82
C VAL A 43 7.53 -2.65 7.73
N ASP A 44 7.28 -2.49 9.03
CA ASP A 44 7.19 -3.61 9.97
C ASP A 44 6.07 -4.59 9.58
N THR A 45 4.89 -4.07 9.21
CA THR A 45 3.77 -4.88 8.71
C THR A 45 4.20 -5.77 7.53
N VAL A 46 4.94 -5.20 6.57
CA VAL A 46 5.45 -5.94 5.39
C VAL A 46 6.50 -6.98 5.78
N LEU A 47 7.48 -6.61 6.61
CA LEU A 47 8.56 -7.51 7.04
C LEU A 47 8.08 -8.67 7.92
N LEU A 48 6.97 -8.48 8.63
CA LEU A 48 6.29 -9.50 9.43
C LEU A 48 5.29 -10.34 8.60
N GLY A 49 5.03 -9.95 7.35
CA GLY A 49 4.06 -10.65 6.49
C GLY A 49 2.61 -10.47 6.91
N TYR A 50 2.29 -9.39 7.63
CA TYR A 50 0.92 -9.10 8.06
C TYR A 50 0.06 -8.61 6.90
N PRO A 51 -1.25 -8.87 6.92
CA PRO A 51 -2.14 -8.45 5.84
C PRO A 51 -2.26 -6.92 5.79
N SER A 52 -2.19 -6.38 4.58
CA SER A 52 -2.55 -5.00 4.28
C SER A 52 -3.93 -4.97 3.60
N PRO A 53 -4.73 -3.89 3.77
CA PRO A 53 -5.95 -3.71 2.98
C PRO A 53 -5.67 -3.78 1.46
N ALA A 54 -6.72 -3.88 0.66
CA ALA A 54 -6.59 -3.88 -0.79
C ALA A 54 -5.99 -2.56 -1.33
N ILE A 55 -5.34 -2.63 -2.47
CA ILE A 55 -4.96 -1.50 -3.32
C ILE A 55 -6.04 -1.40 -4.40
N PHE A 56 -6.56 -0.19 -4.62
CA PHE A 56 -7.54 0.05 -5.66
C PHE A 56 -6.85 0.71 -6.84
N LEU A 57 -6.96 0.09 -8.00
CA LEU A 57 -6.36 0.58 -9.24
C LEU A 57 -7.45 0.91 -10.26
N PHE A 58 -7.17 1.93 -11.05
CA PHE A 58 -7.85 2.15 -12.32
C PHE A 58 -6.87 1.75 -13.44
N GLU A 59 -7.29 0.86 -14.33
CA GLU A 59 -6.50 0.39 -15.46
C GLU A 59 -6.95 1.10 -16.74
N SER A 60 -5.98 1.64 -17.48
CA SER A 60 -6.18 2.28 -18.79
C SER A 60 -5.13 1.82 -19.79
N PHE A 61 -5.39 2.05 -21.06
CA PHE A 61 -4.45 1.75 -22.15
C PHE A 61 -4.06 3.03 -22.87
N THR A 62 -2.79 3.17 -23.19
CA THR A 62 -2.28 4.21 -24.07
C THR A 62 -2.57 3.88 -25.54
N ASP A 63 -2.35 4.85 -26.44
CA ASP A 63 -2.57 4.66 -27.88
C ASP A 63 -1.71 3.53 -28.49
N ASP A 64 -0.56 3.22 -27.88
CA ASP A 64 0.32 2.10 -28.25
C ASP A 64 -0.05 0.78 -27.54
N GLU A 65 -1.27 0.67 -27.01
CA GLU A 65 -1.82 -0.53 -26.34
C GLU A 65 -1.07 -0.93 -25.05
N THR A 66 -0.30 0.00 -24.46
CA THR A 66 0.40 -0.24 -23.19
C THR A 66 -0.55 -0.03 -22.02
N ALA A 67 -0.67 -1.03 -21.14
CA ALA A 67 -1.43 -0.91 -19.91
C ALA A 67 -0.76 0.04 -18.91
N THR A 68 -1.58 0.90 -18.32
CA THR A 68 -1.21 1.92 -17.33
C THR A 68 -2.16 1.81 -16.14
N TYR A 69 -1.67 2.14 -14.95
CA TYR A 69 -2.41 1.97 -13.71
C TYR A 69 -2.39 3.26 -12.90
N ALA A 70 -3.55 3.77 -12.53
CA ALA A 70 -3.67 4.87 -11.57
C ALA A 70 -4.08 4.34 -10.19
N VAL A 71 -3.34 4.74 -9.16
CA VAL A 71 -3.64 4.34 -7.77
C VAL A 71 -4.76 5.19 -7.23
N VAL A 72 -5.92 4.58 -7.00
CA VAL A 72 -7.11 5.26 -6.46
C VAL A 72 -7.11 5.25 -4.93
N ASP A 73 -6.75 4.11 -4.32
CA ASP A 73 -6.52 3.99 -2.87
C ASP A 73 -5.29 3.11 -2.60
N GLY A 74 -4.62 3.39 -1.48
CA GLY A 74 -3.40 2.68 -1.06
C GLY A 74 -2.09 3.37 -1.42
N LYS A 75 -2.15 4.59 -1.96
CA LYS A 75 -0.99 5.42 -2.28
C LYS A 75 0.06 5.45 -1.19
N GLN A 76 -0.31 5.84 0.04
CA GLN A 76 0.66 5.97 1.13
C GLN A 76 1.39 4.66 1.44
N ARG A 77 0.71 3.52 1.28
CA ARG A 77 1.30 2.17 1.45
C ARG A 77 2.31 1.87 0.35
N LEU A 78 1.92 2.10 -0.91
CA LEU A 78 2.78 1.90 -2.07
C LEU A 78 3.98 2.86 -2.04
N THR A 79 3.78 4.15 -1.82
CA THR A 79 4.86 5.14 -1.66
C THR A 79 5.83 4.71 -0.56
N THR A 80 5.32 4.33 0.62
CA THR A 80 6.16 3.90 1.74
C THR A 80 7.03 2.71 1.37
N ILE A 81 6.45 1.65 0.77
CA ILE A 81 7.22 0.44 0.49
C ILE A 81 8.17 0.61 -0.70
N LEU A 82 7.78 1.39 -1.71
CA LEU A 82 8.65 1.72 -2.84
C LEU A 82 9.84 2.56 -2.37
N GLU A 83 9.61 3.63 -1.59
CA GLU A 83 10.69 4.43 -1.00
C GLU A 83 11.61 3.59 -0.11
N PHE A 84 11.07 2.63 0.65
CA PHE A 84 11.89 1.74 1.48
C PHE A 84 12.80 0.86 0.61
N VAL A 85 12.25 0.22 -0.43
CA VAL A 85 12.99 -0.64 -1.36
C VAL A 85 14.04 0.14 -2.17
N ASP A 86 13.82 1.43 -2.39
CA ASP A 86 14.77 2.35 -3.03
C ASP A 86 15.71 3.06 -2.02
N ASN A 87 15.83 2.52 -0.80
CA ASN A 87 16.72 3.01 0.27
C ASN A 87 16.46 4.43 0.77
N GLY A 88 15.24 4.96 0.61
CA GLY A 88 14.88 6.30 1.07
C GLY A 88 14.88 6.45 2.59
N PHE A 89 14.76 5.35 3.35
CA PHE A 89 14.83 5.35 4.81
C PHE A 89 15.16 3.96 5.38
N SER A 90 15.48 3.93 6.68
CA SER A 90 15.79 2.72 7.44
C SER A 90 14.60 2.24 8.27
N ILE A 91 14.62 0.97 8.65
CA ILE A 91 13.68 0.39 9.63
C ILE A 91 13.76 1.18 10.94
N GLY A 92 12.60 1.48 11.51
CA GLY A 92 12.47 2.29 12.71
C GLY A 92 13.14 1.66 13.94
N GLN A 93 13.65 2.49 14.84
CA GLN A 93 14.30 2.02 16.08
C GLN A 93 13.32 1.32 17.04
N ASN A 94 12.02 1.55 16.88
CA ASN A 94 10.97 0.92 17.67
C ASN A 94 10.40 -0.35 17.04
N SER A 95 10.98 -0.82 15.92
CA SER A 95 10.51 -2.03 15.23
C SER A 95 10.53 -3.25 16.16
N PRO A 96 9.54 -4.16 16.10
CA PRO A 96 9.59 -5.43 16.84
C PRO A 96 10.68 -6.37 16.31
N LEU A 97 11.22 -6.13 15.12
CA LEU A 97 12.29 -6.92 14.51
C LEU A 97 13.66 -6.38 14.95
N GLU A 98 14.06 -6.70 16.18
CA GLU A 98 15.21 -6.07 16.84
C GLU A 98 16.52 -6.15 16.03
N ASN A 99 16.74 -7.29 15.37
CA ASN A 99 17.93 -7.55 14.56
C ASN A 99 17.95 -6.79 13.22
N LEU A 100 16.87 -6.12 12.85
CA LEU A 100 16.75 -5.34 11.61
C LEU A 100 16.64 -3.83 11.84
N ARG A 101 16.51 -3.38 13.10
CA ARG A 101 16.40 -1.95 13.46
C ARG A 101 17.56 -1.15 12.86
N GLY A 102 17.24 -0.01 12.25
CA GLY A 102 18.23 0.88 11.65
C GLY A 102 18.83 0.43 10.33
N LEU A 103 18.53 -0.78 9.84
CA LEU A 103 18.94 -1.21 8.51
C LEU A 103 18.08 -0.54 7.44
N ASN A 104 18.71 -0.08 6.36
CA ASN A 104 18.01 0.23 5.11
C ASN A 104 17.83 -1.06 4.28
N TYR A 105 17.07 -0.96 3.20
CA TYR A 105 16.77 -2.13 2.36
C TYR A 105 18.04 -2.82 1.86
N ASP A 106 19.06 -2.08 1.41
CA ASP A 106 20.31 -2.62 0.91
C ASP A 106 21.13 -3.38 1.95
N SER A 107 21.00 -3.01 3.21
CA SER A 107 21.69 -3.69 4.32
C SER A 107 20.93 -4.93 4.81
N LEU A 108 19.74 -5.23 4.28
CA LEU A 108 18.99 -6.41 4.67
C LEU A 108 19.63 -7.71 4.15
N PRO A 109 19.48 -8.82 4.91
CA PRO A 109 19.76 -10.15 4.38
C PRO A 109 18.99 -10.40 3.09
N ILE A 110 19.60 -11.11 2.15
CA ILE A 110 19.03 -11.38 0.82
C ILE A 110 17.64 -12.03 0.89
N GLU A 111 17.40 -12.89 1.88
CA GLU A 111 16.09 -13.52 2.06
C GLU A 111 15.02 -12.51 2.49
N LYS A 112 15.35 -11.55 3.37
CA LYS A 112 14.44 -10.45 3.73
C LYS A 112 14.14 -9.51 2.56
N LYS A 113 15.14 -9.22 1.72
CA LYS A 113 14.93 -8.45 0.48
C LYS A 113 13.91 -9.15 -0.44
N LYS A 114 14.05 -10.46 -0.63
CA LYS A 114 13.13 -11.27 -1.44
C LYS A 114 11.73 -11.34 -0.83
N GLU A 115 11.62 -11.49 0.49
CA GLU A 115 10.33 -11.48 1.20
C GLU A 115 9.57 -10.17 0.95
N VAL A 116 10.24 -9.02 1.10
CA VAL A 116 9.65 -7.70 0.82
C VAL A 116 9.15 -7.62 -0.63
N LEU A 117 9.98 -8.02 -1.61
CA LEU A 117 9.59 -7.98 -3.03
C LEU A 117 8.43 -8.93 -3.37
N ARG A 118 8.32 -10.05 -2.64
CA ARG A 118 7.25 -11.06 -2.81
C ARG A 118 5.98 -10.71 -2.04
N TYR A 119 6.01 -9.75 -1.12
CA TYR A 119 4.84 -9.32 -0.37
C TYR A 119 3.71 -8.94 -1.33
N ARG A 120 2.53 -9.54 -1.14
CA ARG A 120 1.38 -9.40 -2.03
C ARG A 120 0.33 -8.49 -1.43
N PHE A 121 -0.12 -7.54 -2.23
CA PHE A 121 -1.34 -6.79 -1.98
C PHE A 121 -2.51 -7.45 -2.72
N SER A 122 -3.67 -7.52 -2.07
CA SER A 122 -4.92 -7.68 -2.80
C SER A 122 -5.13 -6.44 -3.67
N VAL A 123 -5.52 -6.63 -4.93
CA VAL A 123 -5.77 -5.57 -5.90
C VAL A 123 -7.21 -5.66 -6.38
N GLU A 124 -7.91 -4.53 -6.33
CA GLU A 124 -9.24 -4.37 -6.92
C GLU A 124 -9.18 -3.34 -8.05
N TYR A 125 -9.61 -3.75 -9.23
CA TYR A 125 -9.77 -2.84 -10.36
C TYR A 125 -11.14 -2.17 -10.31
N LEU A 126 -11.15 -0.85 -10.51
CA LEU A 126 -12.37 -0.09 -10.64
C LEU A 126 -12.91 -0.19 -12.08
N PRO A 127 -14.23 -0.30 -12.27
CA PRO A 127 -14.83 -0.62 -13.56
C PRO A 127 -14.99 0.58 -14.50
N SER A 128 -14.46 1.76 -14.17
CA SER A 128 -14.76 3.01 -14.89
C SER A 128 -13.57 3.96 -14.92
N ASP A 129 -13.39 4.58 -16.08
CA ASP A 129 -12.42 5.64 -16.41
C ASP A 129 -12.98 7.05 -16.16
N ASN A 130 -14.27 7.13 -15.82
CA ASN A 130 -14.94 8.39 -15.53
C ASN A 130 -14.49 8.93 -14.17
N GLU A 131 -13.76 10.04 -14.18
CA GLU A 131 -13.27 10.72 -12.97
C GLU A 131 -14.38 11.02 -11.94
N THR A 132 -15.59 11.34 -12.38
CA THR A 132 -16.73 11.58 -11.48
C THR A 132 -17.18 10.30 -10.78
N GLU A 133 -17.16 9.17 -11.50
CA GLU A 133 -17.50 7.88 -10.91
C GLU A 133 -16.39 7.38 -9.97
N ILE A 134 -15.13 7.54 -10.34
CA ILE A 134 -13.98 7.24 -9.48
C ILE A 134 -14.06 8.05 -8.18
N ASN A 135 -14.34 9.35 -8.27
CA ASN A 135 -14.56 10.21 -7.12
C ASN A 135 -15.70 9.71 -6.22
N ASN A 136 -16.83 9.34 -6.82
CA ASN A 136 -17.97 8.80 -6.07
C ASN A 136 -17.65 7.46 -5.38
N ILE A 137 -16.88 6.58 -6.04
CA ILE A 137 -16.41 5.32 -5.47
C ILE A 137 -15.47 5.60 -4.30
N PHE A 138 -14.50 6.50 -4.47
CA PHE A 138 -13.55 6.87 -3.43
C PHE A 138 -14.25 7.47 -2.20
N ASP A 139 -15.22 8.36 -2.43
CA ASP A 139 -16.03 8.93 -1.35
C ASP A 139 -16.80 7.85 -0.59
N ARG A 140 -17.37 6.86 -1.28
CA ARG A 140 -18.09 5.74 -0.66
C ARG A 140 -17.16 4.81 0.12
N LEU A 141 -16.01 4.47 -0.44
CA LEU A 141 -14.99 3.66 0.24
C LEU A 141 -14.57 4.33 1.55
N ASN A 142 -14.22 5.61 1.52
CA ASN A 142 -13.81 6.35 2.71
C ASN A 142 -14.94 6.54 3.73
N ARG A 143 -16.19 6.73 3.30
CA ARG A 143 -17.35 6.82 4.21
C ARG A 143 -17.62 5.50 4.95
N ASN A 144 -17.34 4.36 4.31
CA ASN A 144 -17.51 3.04 4.91
C ASN A 144 -16.37 2.67 5.88
N VAL A 145 -15.22 3.32 5.80
CA VAL A 145 -14.14 3.21 6.82
C VAL A 145 -14.49 4.11 8.00
N LYS A 146 -15.51 3.73 8.77
CA LYS A 146 -15.84 4.39 10.04
C LYS A 146 -14.63 4.25 10.97
N LYS A 147 -13.98 5.36 11.32
CA LYS A 147 -12.91 5.34 12.32
C LYS A 147 -13.50 4.84 13.65
N LEU A 148 -12.94 3.75 14.17
CA LEU A 148 -13.27 3.27 15.51
C LEU A 148 -13.02 4.39 16.51
N THR A 149 -14.00 4.61 17.39
CA THR A 149 -13.88 5.55 18.50
C THR A 149 -12.77 5.10 19.46
N PRO A 150 -12.20 6.00 20.28
CA PRO A 150 -11.22 5.62 21.29
C PRO A 150 -11.71 4.54 22.27
N GLN A 151 -13.02 4.42 22.47
CA GLN A 151 -13.63 3.33 23.26
C GLN A 151 -13.60 1.99 22.52
N GLU A 152 -13.95 1.95 21.23
CA GLU A 152 -13.90 0.73 20.41
C GLU A 152 -12.46 0.22 20.23
N LEU A 153 -11.49 1.13 20.07
CA LEU A 153 -10.06 0.79 20.02
C LEU A 153 -9.55 0.18 21.33
N ARG A 154 -10.06 0.63 22.49
CA ARG A 154 -9.72 0.03 23.78
C ARG A 154 -10.33 -1.36 23.92
N HIS A 155 -11.62 -1.54 23.60
CA HIS A 155 -12.24 -2.87 23.63
C HIS A 155 -11.51 -3.85 22.70
N ALA A 156 -11.21 -3.49 21.45
CA ALA A 156 -10.48 -4.37 20.54
C ALA A 156 -9.09 -4.80 21.04
N LYS A 157 -8.41 -3.96 21.84
CA LYS A 157 -7.09 -4.26 22.41
C LYS A 157 -7.16 -5.15 23.66
N TYR A 158 -8.28 -5.13 24.40
CA TYR A 158 -8.41 -5.82 25.70
C TYR A 158 -9.39 -6.99 25.69
N ASP A 159 -10.15 -7.22 24.61
CA ASP A 159 -11.14 -8.30 24.50
C ASP A 159 -10.60 -9.59 23.84
N GLY A 160 -9.29 -9.67 23.61
CA GLY A 160 -8.60 -10.93 23.34
C GLY A 160 -8.47 -11.75 24.62
N LYS A 161 -9.58 -12.26 25.16
CA LYS A 161 -9.59 -13.22 26.27
C LYS A 161 -9.73 -14.66 25.74
N PHE A 162 -8.60 -15.36 25.84
CA PHE A 162 -8.32 -16.81 25.77
C PHE A 162 -8.32 -17.49 24.39
#